data_AF-A0A7X0ILV5-F1
#
_entry.id   AF-A0A7X0ILV5-F1
#
_cell.length_a   1.000
_cell.length_b   1.000
_cell.length_c   1.000
_cell.angle_alpha   90.00
_cell.angle_beta   90.00
_cell.angle_gamma   90.00
#
_symmetry.space_group_name_H-M   'P 1'
#
loop_
_entity.id
_entity.type
_entity.pdbx_description
1 polymer ?
#
loop_
_entity_poly.entity_id
_entity_poly.type
_entity_poly.pdbx_seq_one_letter_code
_entity_poly.pdbx_strand_id
1 'polypeptide(L)'
;MTVDLVTGDGQMARAEVTAATGPAEQALADIAIPDADDVRGNVTLPTTVATTPGAVVRWTSSNPDIVSDTADGAIAAGAVKRPPAGAGPAKVTLTACITVDAAEACRNFTLTVRPAVKLAPFSRYGMVNFARSNSQAGQQIYMATSVGNDPTRWVAANNGQMVLQSTKGMHAVRDPSIVRSPEGDKFYLIATDLNVDGTAYGWKGWDWAQSDASRYIEVWESRDLRTWSEQRHVRVAPDEAGMTFAPEAIWDVMIGAYVVYWTSSMYPPGTSYTPNRNDPNGRCPLTRNQTLYTTTRDFVTFTPAKVMSGRPGHGTLDAVIIRDDLDGSYHRFVTDRISTGAGVTKYVPGCAIDDIYQERATSVLAPPEDWTLVKGCITHDTMNTTYAEAPMVVKANPGDVRGKGYYLWADQKWAGAPAGNPMEEQLSPYWGKDLASGEWTPITWQTPDYNRANGVIRHGHVFALTEAEHAALRGADLSSVSVKTPPATTVYAVGQPLDLTGLVVTADYTDGVNNEVLAEGHGGYSVSGYDPALPGTQTVTVSYTVAGTTKTATFQVDVVNVSAAANTRCAGKEDSCDDLGC
;
A
#
# COMPACT_ATOMS: atom_id res chain seq x y z
N MET A 1 -10.33 -14.04 -43.12
CA MET A 1 -11.48 -13.31 -43.69
C MET A 1 -10.96 -12.59 -44.93
N THR A 2 -11.36 -13.00 -46.13
CA THR A 2 -10.89 -12.40 -47.38
C THR A 2 -11.75 -11.17 -47.71
N VAL A 3 -11.13 -10.04 -47.99
CA VAL A 3 -11.81 -8.85 -48.53
C VAL A 3 -11.23 -8.62 -49.92
N ASP A 4 -12.07 -8.76 -50.94
CA ASP A 4 -11.69 -8.47 -52.32
C ASP A 4 -11.82 -6.95 -52.56
N LEU A 5 -10.72 -6.30 -52.93
CA LEU A 5 -10.73 -4.93 -53.46
C LEU A 5 -10.36 -4.99 -54.94
N VAL A 6 -11.28 -4.55 -55.80
CA VAL A 6 -11.07 -4.47 -57.25
C VAL A 6 -10.44 -3.14 -57.59
N THR A 7 -9.25 -3.15 -58.20
CA THR A 7 -8.66 -1.98 -58.89
C THR A 7 -8.84 -2.11 -60.40
N GLY A 8 -8.87 -0.95 -61.09
CA GLY A 8 -9.40 -0.77 -62.45
C GLY A 8 -8.68 -1.44 -63.62
N ASP A 9 -7.65 -2.27 -63.40
CA ASP A 9 -6.84 -2.88 -64.47
C ASP A 9 -6.80 -4.42 -64.43
N GLY A 10 -7.85 -5.08 -63.93
CA GLY A 10 -8.11 -6.50 -64.19
C GLY A 10 -7.05 -7.52 -63.71
N GLN A 11 -6.05 -7.11 -62.94
CA GLN A 11 -5.08 -8.01 -62.31
C GLN A 11 -5.49 -8.28 -60.86
N MET A 12 -5.72 -9.56 -60.54
CA MET A 12 -5.86 -10.01 -59.15
C MET A 12 -4.49 -9.89 -58.45
N ALA A 13 -4.27 -8.81 -57.72
CA ALA A 13 -3.21 -8.75 -56.73
C ALA A 13 -3.67 -9.52 -55.48
N ARG A 14 -3.18 -10.75 -55.31
CA ARG A 14 -3.23 -11.44 -54.02
C ARG A 14 -2.29 -10.70 -53.06
N ALA A 15 -2.83 -9.85 -52.21
CA ALA A 15 -2.16 -9.51 -50.97
C ALA A 15 -2.29 -10.73 -50.04
N GLU A 16 -1.22 -11.53 -49.96
CA GLU A 16 -1.06 -12.45 -48.84
C GLU A 16 -0.94 -11.59 -47.57
N VAL A 17 -2.00 -11.55 -46.77
CA VAL A 17 -1.87 -11.26 -45.35
C VAL A 17 -1.20 -12.50 -44.76
N THR A 18 0.13 -12.49 -44.68
CA THR A 18 0.90 -13.49 -43.96
C THR A 18 0.58 -13.37 -42.48
N ALA A 19 -0.39 -14.14 -42.00
CA ALA A 19 -0.47 -14.50 -40.59
C ALA A 19 0.69 -15.47 -40.30
N ALA A 20 1.91 -14.93 -40.23
CA ALA A 20 3.02 -15.63 -39.63
C ALA A 20 2.87 -15.46 -38.12
N THR A 21 2.42 -16.50 -37.43
CA THR A 21 2.65 -16.57 -35.98
C THR A 21 3.00 -18.00 -35.65
N GLY A 22 4.31 -18.29 -35.63
CA GLY A 22 4.79 -19.52 -35.03
C GLY A 22 4.54 -19.51 -33.51
N PRO A 23 4.84 -20.61 -32.82
CA PRO A 23 4.66 -20.73 -31.37
C PRO A 23 5.36 -19.61 -30.57
N ALA A 24 6.51 -19.13 -31.05
CA ALA A 24 7.25 -18.03 -30.43
C ALA A 24 6.50 -16.69 -30.50
N GLU A 25 5.94 -16.30 -31.64
CA GLU A 25 5.17 -15.06 -31.76
C GLU A 25 3.88 -15.09 -30.93
N GLN A 26 3.22 -16.25 -30.85
CA GLN A 26 2.01 -16.41 -30.02
C GLN A 26 2.34 -16.27 -28.53
N ALA A 27 3.37 -16.97 -28.06
CA ALA A 27 3.81 -16.87 -26.68
C ALA A 27 4.32 -15.45 -26.33
N LEU A 28 4.93 -14.75 -27.29
CA LEU A 28 5.34 -13.37 -27.13
C LEU A 28 4.14 -12.43 -26.98
N ALA A 29 3.04 -12.68 -27.69
CA ALA A 29 1.84 -11.87 -27.65
C ALA A 29 1.20 -11.86 -26.24
N ASP A 30 1.32 -12.97 -25.50
CA ASP A 30 0.78 -13.15 -24.14
C ASP A 30 1.55 -12.38 -23.04
N ILE A 31 2.74 -11.85 -23.35
CA ILE A 31 3.50 -11.04 -22.38
C ILE A 31 2.86 -9.65 -22.28
N ALA A 32 2.75 -9.11 -21.07
CA ALA A 32 2.35 -7.72 -20.85
C ALA A 32 3.20 -7.11 -19.74
N ILE A 33 3.41 -5.80 -19.81
CA ILE A 33 3.99 -5.00 -18.72
C ILE A 33 2.89 -4.05 -18.25
N PRO A 34 2.27 -4.32 -17.09
CA PRO A 34 1.26 -3.42 -16.52
C PRO A 34 1.80 -1.99 -16.38
N ASP A 35 0.94 -1.00 -16.64
CA ASP A 35 1.25 0.43 -16.51
C ASP A 35 2.52 0.89 -17.26
N ALA A 36 2.83 0.29 -18.42
CA ALA A 36 4.05 0.62 -19.17
C ALA A 36 4.18 2.13 -19.47
N ASP A 37 3.09 2.88 -19.62
CA ASP A 37 3.08 4.32 -19.85
C ASP A 37 3.02 5.20 -18.57
N ASP A 38 2.97 4.59 -17.38
CA ASP A 38 2.96 5.26 -16.07
C ASP A 38 3.73 4.45 -14.99
N VAL A 39 4.95 4.00 -15.31
CA VAL A 39 5.75 3.17 -14.39
C VAL A 39 6.19 3.98 -13.17
N ARG A 40 5.77 3.53 -11.97
CA ARG A 40 6.04 4.14 -10.66
C ARG A 40 6.67 3.20 -9.63
N GLY A 41 6.96 1.97 -10.02
CA GLY A 41 7.59 0.96 -9.17
C GLY A 41 8.25 -0.10 -10.03
N ASN A 42 8.81 -1.13 -9.39
CA ASN A 42 9.43 -2.25 -10.09
C ASN A 42 8.43 -2.92 -11.04
N VAL A 43 8.91 -3.42 -12.19
CA VAL A 43 8.10 -4.15 -13.17
C VAL A 43 8.40 -5.64 -13.11
N THR A 44 7.41 -6.47 -13.45
CA THR A 44 7.58 -7.92 -13.55
C THR A 44 8.05 -8.29 -14.95
N LEU A 45 9.24 -8.90 -15.06
CA LEU A 45 9.78 -9.40 -16.32
C LEU A 45 9.71 -10.94 -16.32
N PRO A 46 8.68 -11.57 -16.93
CA PRO A 46 8.57 -13.02 -16.94
C PRO A 46 9.73 -13.66 -17.71
N THR A 47 10.27 -14.76 -17.19
CA THR A 47 11.29 -15.59 -17.86
C THR A 47 10.69 -16.81 -18.55
N THR A 48 9.41 -17.08 -18.30
CA THR A 48 8.60 -18.16 -18.89
C THR A 48 7.20 -17.66 -19.19
N VAL A 49 6.45 -18.38 -20.03
CA VAL A 49 5.06 -18.06 -20.38
C VAL A 49 4.15 -19.22 -19.99
N ALA A 50 3.21 -18.98 -19.08
CA ALA A 50 2.39 -20.04 -18.48
C ALA A 50 1.54 -20.82 -19.51
N THR A 51 1.08 -20.15 -20.57
CA THR A 51 0.29 -20.74 -21.67
C THR A 51 1.14 -21.55 -22.65
N THR A 52 2.48 -21.41 -22.62
CA THR A 52 3.39 -22.06 -23.57
C THR A 52 4.54 -22.75 -22.82
N PRO A 53 4.36 -24.00 -22.37
CA PRO A 53 5.41 -24.78 -21.72
C PRO A 53 6.67 -24.88 -22.59
N GLY A 54 7.85 -24.72 -21.99
CA GLY A 54 9.13 -24.73 -22.71
C GLY A 54 9.54 -23.37 -23.29
N ALA A 55 8.66 -22.36 -23.26
CA ALA A 55 9.03 -21.01 -23.65
C ALA A 55 10.02 -20.38 -22.66
N VAL A 56 11.12 -19.82 -23.18
CA VAL A 56 12.13 -19.09 -22.39
C VAL A 56 12.19 -17.65 -22.89
N VAL A 57 12.08 -16.70 -21.98
CA VAL A 57 12.11 -15.26 -22.29
C VAL A 57 13.41 -14.64 -21.77
N ARG A 58 14.11 -13.94 -22.65
CA ARG A 58 15.28 -13.11 -22.34
C ARG A 58 14.93 -11.65 -22.51
N TRP A 59 15.35 -10.82 -21.57
CA TRP A 59 15.13 -9.39 -21.59
C TRP A 59 16.42 -8.62 -21.83
N THR A 60 16.31 -7.48 -22.51
CA THR A 60 17.36 -6.46 -22.59
C THR A 60 16.76 -5.08 -22.42
N SER A 61 17.45 -4.18 -21.72
CA SER A 61 17.00 -2.80 -21.47
C SER A 61 17.84 -1.81 -22.27
N SER A 62 17.19 -0.80 -22.86
CA SER A 62 17.88 0.32 -23.48
C SER A 62 18.54 1.26 -22.46
N ASN A 63 18.17 1.14 -21.17
CA ASN A 63 18.76 1.88 -20.06
C ASN A 63 18.67 1.06 -18.76
N PRO A 64 19.60 0.09 -18.55
CA PRO A 64 19.63 -0.77 -17.36
C PRO A 64 19.75 -0.03 -16.02
N ASP A 65 20.27 1.21 -16.02
CA ASP A 65 20.37 2.04 -14.80
C ASP A 65 19.02 2.58 -14.33
N ILE A 66 18.00 2.62 -15.22
CA ILE A 66 16.64 3.04 -14.90
C ILE A 66 15.70 1.85 -14.76
N VAL A 67 15.77 0.88 -15.67
CA VAL A 67 15.03 -0.39 -15.56
C VAL A 67 15.99 -1.53 -15.80
N SER A 68 16.30 -2.30 -14.75
CA SER A 68 17.25 -3.41 -14.86
C SER A 68 16.70 -4.53 -15.74
N ASP A 69 17.55 -5.14 -16.55
CA ASP A 69 17.28 -6.35 -17.33
C ASP A 69 17.96 -7.60 -16.75
N THR A 70 18.67 -7.42 -15.64
CA THR A 70 19.34 -8.47 -14.87
C THR A 70 18.94 -8.41 -13.40
N ALA A 71 19.05 -9.54 -12.71
CA ALA A 71 18.81 -9.62 -11.28
C ALA A 71 20.01 -9.08 -10.48
N ASP A 72 19.73 -8.50 -9.33
CA ASP A 72 20.71 -8.11 -8.30
C ASP A 72 20.47 -8.93 -7.03
N GLY A 73 21.25 -9.99 -6.84
CA GLY A 73 21.04 -10.96 -5.77
C GLY A 73 19.63 -11.57 -5.83
N ALA A 74 18.81 -11.31 -4.80
CA ALA A 74 17.43 -11.80 -4.71
C ALA A 74 16.40 -10.88 -5.40
N ILE A 75 16.80 -9.68 -5.82
CA ILE A 75 15.94 -8.75 -6.56
C ILE A 75 15.95 -9.17 -8.03
N ALA A 76 14.82 -9.67 -8.53
CA ALA A 76 14.68 -10.05 -9.93
C ALA A 76 14.84 -8.83 -10.89
N ALA A 77 15.20 -9.10 -12.15
CA ALA A 77 15.21 -8.10 -13.22
C ALA A 77 13.89 -7.31 -13.29
N GLY A 78 13.94 -6.07 -13.77
CA GLY A 78 12.82 -5.13 -13.74
C GLY A 78 12.81 -4.23 -12.51
N ALA A 79 13.93 -4.11 -11.79
CA ALA A 79 14.08 -3.11 -10.74
C ALA A 79 14.09 -1.72 -11.37
N VAL A 80 13.30 -0.79 -10.82
CA VAL A 80 13.12 0.55 -11.38
C VAL A 80 13.77 1.60 -10.47
N LYS A 81 14.63 2.41 -11.07
CA LYS A 81 15.15 3.63 -10.46
C LYS A 81 14.50 4.84 -11.12
N ARG A 82 13.55 5.45 -10.42
CA ARG A 82 12.82 6.61 -10.93
C ARG A 82 13.73 7.85 -11.04
N PRO A 83 13.53 8.72 -12.05
CA PRO A 83 14.18 10.03 -12.09
C PRO A 83 13.92 10.81 -10.79
N PRO A 84 14.85 11.64 -10.29
CA PRO A 84 14.64 12.38 -9.05
C PRO A 84 13.45 13.35 -9.12
N ALA A 85 12.90 13.72 -7.96
CA ALA A 85 11.78 14.66 -7.86
C ALA A 85 12.10 15.99 -8.57
N GLY A 86 11.14 16.49 -9.36
CA GLY A 86 11.28 17.69 -10.18
C GLY A 86 11.89 17.44 -11.57
N ALA A 87 12.46 16.25 -11.85
CA ALA A 87 12.91 15.88 -13.18
C ALA A 87 11.74 15.48 -14.11
N GLY A 88 12.02 15.45 -15.42
CA GLY A 88 11.08 14.89 -16.40
C GLY A 88 11.02 13.35 -16.35
N PRO A 89 9.96 12.73 -16.90
CA PRO A 89 9.87 11.27 -17.02
C PRO A 89 10.97 10.73 -17.96
N ALA A 90 11.45 9.52 -17.68
CA ALA A 90 12.39 8.82 -18.54
C ALA A 90 11.66 7.82 -19.45
N LYS A 91 12.16 7.63 -20.67
CA LYS A 91 11.69 6.58 -21.58
C LYS A 91 12.71 5.45 -21.64
N VAL A 92 12.26 4.21 -21.47
CA VAL A 92 13.10 3.01 -21.54
C VAL A 92 12.44 1.99 -22.45
N THR A 93 13.19 1.41 -23.37
CA THR A 93 12.71 0.30 -24.19
C THR A 93 13.24 -1.01 -23.63
N LEU A 94 12.33 -1.91 -23.25
CA LEU A 94 12.64 -3.29 -22.92
C LEU A 94 12.37 -4.17 -24.14
N THR A 95 13.31 -5.03 -24.50
CA THR A 95 13.13 -6.02 -25.57
C THR A 95 13.03 -7.40 -24.94
N ALA A 96 11.88 -8.07 -25.14
CA ALA A 96 11.73 -9.49 -24.82
C ALA A 96 12.01 -10.32 -26.07
N CYS A 97 12.94 -11.25 -25.99
CA CYS A 97 13.14 -12.29 -26.99
C CYS A 97 12.72 -13.63 -26.39
N ILE A 98 11.77 -14.30 -27.03
CA ILE A 98 11.24 -15.59 -26.58
C ILE A 98 11.72 -16.69 -27.51
N THR A 99 12.16 -17.81 -26.93
CA THR A 99 12.50 -19.02 -27.66
C THR A 99 11.48 -20.10 -27.30
N VAL A 100 10.88 -20.72 -28.33
CA VAL A 100 10.04 -21.91 -28.20
C VAL A 100 10.58 -22.96 -29.16
N ASP A 101 11.04 -24.09 -28.62
CA ASP A 101 11.84 -25.08 -29.34
C ASP A 101 13.08 -24.45 -30.03
N ALA A 102 13.06 -24.34 -31.37
CA ALA A 102 14.13 -23.73 -32.16
C ALA A 102 13.75 -22.37 -32.77
N ALA A 103 12.51 -21.90 -32.55
CA ALA A 103 12.03 -20.62 -33.07
C ALA A 103 12.27 -19.51 -32.05
N GLU A 104 12.75 -18.35 -32.52
CA GLU A 104 12.92 -17.13 -31.71
C GLU A 104 12.08 -15.99 -32.30
N ALA A 105 11.42 -15.23 -31.43
CA ALA A 105 10.74 -13.98 -31.78
C ALA A 105 11.06 -12.91 -30.73
N CYS A 106 11.15 -11.63 -31.14
CA CYS A 106 11.43 -10.52 -30.23
C CYS A 106 10.39 -9.39 -30.35
N ARG A 107 10.07 -8.73 -29.23
CA ARG A 107 9.13 -7.60 -29.15
C ARG A 107 9.65 -6.54 -28.19
N ASN A 108 9.50 -5.28 -28.62
CA ASN A 108 9.83 -4.11 -27.82
C ASN A 108 8.62 -3.63 -26.99
N PHE A 109 8.89 -3.22 -25.76
CA PHE A 109 7.97 -2.56 -24.86
C PHE A 109 8.57 -1.20 -24.50
N THR A 110 7.83 -0.12 -24.76
CA THR A 110 8.27 1.22 -24.38
C THR A 110 7.67 1.59 -23.05
N LEU A 111 8.54 1.82 -22.06
CA LEU A 111 8.18 2.23 -20.71
C LEU A 111 8.35 3.74 -20.55
N THR A 112 7.43 4.38 -19.83
CA THR A 112 7.53 5.76 -19.34
C THR A 112 7.65 5.73 -17.83
N VAL A 113 8.87 5.91 -17.32
CA VAL A 113 9.18 5.91 -15.89
C VAL A 113 8.97 7.32 -15.33
N ARG A 114 8.07 7.44 -14.37
CA ARG A 114 7.72 8.72 -13.73
C ARG A 114 8.79 9.13 -12.71
N PRO A 115 9.06 10.44 -12.55
CA PRO A 115 9.96 10.91 -11.52
C PRO A 115 9.46 10.53 -10.13
N ALA A 116 10.37 10.19 -9.23
CA ALA A 116 10.16 9.94 -7.81
C ALA A 116 9.51 11.14 -7.13
N VAL A 117 8.92 10.89 -5.96
CA VAL A 117 8.35 11.95 -5.12
C VAL A 117 9.09 12.05 -3.79
N LYS A 118 9.20 13.27 -3.27
CA LYS A 118 9.59 13.51 -1.88
C LYS A 118 8.31 13.73 -1.09
N LEU A 119 7.84 12.74 -0.35
CA LEU A 119 6.61 12.85 0.45
C LEU A 119 6.69 14.01 1.45
N ALA A 120 5.56 14.71 1.61
CA ALA A 120 5.34 15.56 2.76
C ALA A 120 5.27 14.69 4.04
N PRO A 121 5.67 15.22 5.22
CA PRO A 121 5.47 14.53 6.48
C PRO A 121 4.00 14.14 6.67
N PHE A 122 3.75 12.91 7.12
CA PHE A 122 2.40 12.51 7.50
C PHE A 122 1.93 13.27 8.74
N SER A 123 0.68 13.70 8.71
CA SER A 123 0.10 14.52 9.79
C SER A 123 -1.35 14.14 10.10
N ARG A 124 -1.91 13.16 9.39
CA ARG A 124 -3.28 12.65 9.55
C ARG A 124 -3.31 11.14 9.35
N TYR A 125 -4.47 10.54 9.61
CA TYR A 125 -4.70 9.11 9.39
C TYR A 125 -5.98 8.87 8.60
N GLY A 126 -5.96 7.77 7.84
CA GLY A 126 -7.12 7.17 7.22
C GLY A 126 -7.43 5.83 7.88
N MET A 127 -8.69 5.42 7.80
CA MET A 127 -9.13 4.10 8.19
C MET A 127 -9.98 3.53 7.04
N VAL A 128 -9.80 2.26 6.74
CA VAL A 128 -10.67 1.47 5.84
C VAL A 128 -11.22 0.29 6.62
N ASN A 129 -12.50 -0.04 6.46
CA ASN A 129 -13.15 -1.20 7.09
C ASN A 129 -14.28 -1.73 6.21
N PHE A 130 -14.84 -2.87 6.59
CA PHE A 130 -16.25 -3.15 6.32
C PHE A 130 -17.11 -2.80 7.54
N ALA A 131 -18.35 -2.39 7.33
CA ALA A 131 -19.20 -1.88 8.40
C ALA A 131 -19.82 -2.99 9.26
N ARG A 132 -20.24 -4.12 8.67
CA ARG A 132 -20.95 -5.17 9.43
C ARG A 132 -20.96 -6.52 8.70
N SER A 133 -20.81 -7.61 9.44
CA SER A 133 -20.74 -8.99 8.91
C SER A 133 -22.04 -9.57 8.33
N ASN A 134 -23.21 -9.23 8.89
CA ASN A 134 -24.50 -9.84 8.52
C ASN A 134 -25.38 -8.93 7.65
N SER A 135 -24.72 -8.26 6.70
CA SER A 135 -25.38 -7.34 5.78
C SER A 135 -24.56 -7.27 4.50
N GLN A 136 -25.16 -7.58 3.35
CA GLN A 136 -24.46 -7.41 2.07
C GLN A 136 -24.01 -5.96 1.86
N ALA A 137 -24.83 -4.98 2.25
CA ALA A 137 -24.45 -3.57 2.18
C ALA A 137 -23.42 -3.18 3.26
N GLY A 138 -23.37 -3.90 4.39
CA GLY A 138 -22.37 -3.71 5.44
C GLY A 138 -21.01 -4.33 5.10
N GLN A 139 -20.98 -5.42 4.32
CA GLN A 139 -19.78 -6.09 3.81
C GLN A 139 -19.32 -5.45 2.50
N GLN A 140 -19.06 -4.13 2.55
CA GLN A 140 -18.53 -3.31 1.45
C GLN A 140 -17.43 -2.41 2.03
N ILE A 141 -16.72 -1.65 1.20
CA ILE A 141 -15.64 -0.80 1.68
C ILE A 141 -16.20 0.52 2.22
N TYR A 142 -15.90 0.80 3.48
CA TYR A 142 -16.15 2.07 4.15
C TYR A 142 -14.80 2.68 4.54
N MET A 143 -14.74 4.01 4.58
CA MET A 143 -13.52 4.72 4.97
C MET A 143 -13.82 5.84 5.94
N ALA A 144 -12.83 6.22 6.73
CA ALA A 144 -12.88 7.35 7.64
C ALA A 144 -11.55 8.11 7.65
N THR A 145 -11.60 9.36 8.12
CA THR A 145 -10.44 10.23 8.29
C THR A 145 -10.30 10.67 9.73
N SER A 146 -9.07 10.83 10.21
CA SER A 146 -8.83 11.28 11.58
C SER A 146 -9.17 12.75 11.77
N VAL A 147 -9.58 13.11 12.99
CA VAL A 147 -9.68 14.51 13.43
C VAL A 147 -8.30 14.97 13.92
N GLY A 148 -7.58 15.69 13.06
CA GLY A 148 -6.20 16.09 13.34
C GLY A 148 -5.24 14.90 13.33
N ASN A 149 -4.11 15.04 14.02
CA ASN A 149 -3.06 14.02 14.07
C ASN A 149 -3.30 13.00 15.22
N ASP A 150 -4.46 12.36 15.18
CA ASP A 150 -4.98 11.47 16.23
C ASP A 150 -5.83 10.34 15.62
N PRO A 151 -5.34 9.09 15.56
CA PRO A 151 -6.09 7.98 15.00
C PRO A 151 -7.13 7.42 15.99
N THR A 152 -7.45 8.10 17.09
CA THR A 152 -8.52 7.68 18.03
C THR A 152 -9.83 8.44 17.83
N ARG A 153 -9.87 9.39 16.88
CA ARG A 153 -11.05 10.22 16.61
C ARG A 153 -11.32 10.27 15.12
N TRP A 154 -12.48 9.78 14.71
CA TRP A 154 -12.78 9.53 13.29
C TRP A 154 -14.00 10.31 12.80
N VAL A 155 -13.95 10.71 11.53
CA VAL A 155 -15.08 11.20 10.74
C VAL A 155 -15.24 10.27 9.54
N ALA A 156 -16.44 9.71 9.36
CA ALA A 156 -16.71 8.85 8.22
C ALA A 156 -16.60 9.63 6.90
N ALA A 157 -15.90 9.04 5.93
CA ALA A 157 -15.87 9.54 4.56
C ALA A 157 -17.20 9.27 3.86
N ASN A 158 -17.44 9.96 2.74
CA ASN A 158 -18.63 9.78 1.89
C ASN A 158 -19.96 9.79 2.68
N ASN A 159 -20.07 10.66 3.70
CA ASN A 159 -21.24 10.76 4.58
C ASN A 159 -21.67 9.41 5.21
N GLY A 160 -20.70 8.57 5.57
CA GLY A 160 -20.94 7.26 6.17
C GLY A 160 -21.47 6.20 5.20
N GLN A 161 -21.55 6.50 3.90
CA GLN A 161 -21.90 5.52 2.86
C GLN A 161 -20.67 4.73 2.42
N MET A 162 -20.90 3.56 1.80
CA MET A 162 -19.81 2.78 1.21
C MET A 162 -19.08 3.61 0.16
N VAL A 163 -17.75 3.49 0.12
CA VAL A 163 -16.87 4.14 -0.85
C VAL A 163 -16.69 3.25 -2.07
N LEU A 164 -16.50 1.95 -1.86
CA LEU A 164 -16.38 0.96 -2.94
C LEU A 164 -17.35 -0.20 -2.72
N GLN A 165 -17.99 -0.62 -3.80
CA GLN A 165 -18.90 -1.76 -3.82
C GLN A 165 -18.27 -2.91 -4.62
N SER A 166 -18.28 -4.10 -4.03
CA SER A 166 -17.92 -5.34 -4.73
C SER A 166 -19.06 -5.78 -5.66
N THR A 167 -18.70 -6.02 -6.91
CA THR A 167 -19.55 -6.44 -8.03
C THR A 167 -19.07 -7.75 -8.66
N LYS A 168 -17.98 -8.32 -8.16
CA LYS A 168 -17.39 -9.61 -8.59
C LYS A 168 -17.39 -10.60 -7.43
N GLY A 169 -17.01 -11.85 -7.72
CA GLY A 169 -16.89 -12.91 -6.72
C GLY A 169 -18.20 -13.14 -5.97
N MET A 170 -18.12 -13.05 -4.64
CA MET A 170 -19.24 -13.19 -3.73
C MET A 170 -20.08 -11.90 -3.54
N HIS A 171 -19.77 -10.83 -4.28
CA HIS A 171 -20.49 -9.53 -4.25
C HIS A 171 -20.46 -8.82 -2.88
N ALA A 172 -19.48 -9.16 -2.06
CA ALA A 172 -19.21 -8.50 -0.78
C ALA A 172 -17.73 -8.65 -0.45
N VAL A 173 -17.21 -7.74 0.37
CA VAL A 173 -15.82 -7.72 0.81
C VAL A 173 -15.69 -7.56 2.30
N ARG A 174 -14.61 -8.10 2.84
CA ARG A 174 -14.22 -8.04 4.25
C ARG A 174 -12.73 -7.74 4.37
N ASP A 175 -12.33 -7.35 5.58
CA ASP A 175 -10.93 -7.27 6.01
C ASP A 175 -10.04 -6.47 5.02
N PRO A 176 -10.43 -5.22 4.64
CA PRO A 176 -9.69 -4.48 3.63
C PRO A 176 -8.39 -3.89 4.16
N SER A 177 -7.35 -3.89 3.32
CA SER A 177 -6.05 -3.27 3.59
C SER A 177 -5.66 -2.26 2.50
N ILE A 178 -5.13 -1.10 2.91
CA ILE A 178 -4.49 -0.12 2.02
C ILE A 178 -2.98 -0.33 2.02
N VAL A 179 -2.43 -0.57 0.83
CA VAL A 179 -1.00 -0.71 0.58
C VAL A 179 -0.51 0.53 -0.17
N ARG A 180 0.32 1.33 0.49
CA ARG A 180 1.02 2.46 -0.15
C ARG A 180 2.27 1.93 -0.87
N SER A 181 2.54 2.43 -2.07
CA SER A 181 3.77 2.11 -2.80
C SER A 181 5.03 2.59 -2.06
N PRO A 182 6.21 1.99 -2.29
CA PRO A 182 7.44 2.35 -1.56
C PRO A 182 7.81 3.84 -1.62
N GLU A 183 7.58 4.48 -2.77
CA GLU A 183 7.83 5.92 -2.94
C GLU A 183 6.61 6.79 -2.62
N GLY A 184 5.44 6.18 -2.43
CA GLY A 184 4.32 6.78 -1.73
C GLY A 184 3.20 7.40 -2.57
N ASP A 185 3.34 7.44 -3.90
CA ASP A 185 2.42 8.13 -4.83
C ASP A 185 1.42 7.21 -5.55
N LYS A 186 1.25 5.97 -5.06
CA LYS A 186 0.24 5.01 -5.53
C LYS A 186 -0.26 4.17 -4.36
N PHE A 187 -1.54 3.83 -4.39
CA PHE A 187 -2.22 3.01 -3.39
C PHE A 187 -2.89 1.82 -4.05
N TYR A 188 -2.88 0.70 -3.36
CA TYR A 188 -3.66 -0.50 -3.66
C TYR A 188 -4.60 -0.76 -2.47
N LEU A 189 -5.85 -1.09 -2.74
CA LEU A 189 -6.76 -1.67 -1.76
C LEU A 189 -6.91 -3.14 -2.09
N ILE A 190 -6.64 -4.01 -1.12
CA ILE A 190 -6.90 -5.45 -1.21
C ILE A 190 -7.93 -5.86 -0.16
N ALA A 191 -8.80 -6.82 -0.47
CA ALA A 191 -9.82 -7.28 0.46
C ALA A 191 -10.19 -8.75 0.24
N THR A 192 -10.72 -9.40 1.28
CA THR A 192 -11.30 -10.73 1.20
C THR A 192 -12.58 -10.71 0.37
N ASP A 193 -12.68 -11.62 -0.60
CA ASP A 193 -13.93 -11.92 -1.31
C ASP A 193 -14.80 -12.88 -0.49
N LEU A 194 -15.71 -12.34 0.34
CA LEU A 194 -16.62 -13.15 1.15
C LEU A 194 -17.91 -12.40 1.46
N ASN A 195 -19.03 -13.09 1.27
CA ASN A 195 -20.36 -12.64 1.66
C ASN A 195 -20.98 -13.61 2.67
N VAL A 196 -20.77 -13.34 3.95
CA VAL A 196 -21.42 -14.10 5.03
C VAL A 196 -22.91 -13.75 4.97
N ASP A 197 -23.76 -14.75 4.75
CA ASP A 197 -25.21 -14.67 4.49
C ASP A 197 -25.63 -14.58 3.01
N GLY A 198 -24.69 -14.39 2.08
CA GLY A 198 -24.95 -14.33 0.64
C GLY A 198 -25.18 -15.69 -0.01
N THR A 199 -26.26 -16.40 0.32
CA THR A 199 -26.54 -17.75 -0.25
C THR A 199 -26.69 -17.73 -1.78
N ALA A 200 -27.23 -16.65 -2.34
CA ALA A 200 -27.30 -16.39 -3.78
C ALA A 200 -25.90 -16.29 -4.44
N TYR A 201 -24.87 -16.02 -3.64
CA TYR A 201 -23.49 -15.82 -4.07
C TYR A 201 -22.55 -16.92 -3.54
N GLY A 202 -23.10 -18.06 -3.11
CA GLY A 202 -22.32 -19.27 -2.79
C GLY A 202 -22.10 -19.54 -1.30
N TRP A 203 -22.60 -18.72 -0.38
CA TRP A 203 -22.50 -18.99 1.06
C TRP A 203 -23.16 -20.32 1.45
N LYS A 204 -22.43 -21.18 2.18
CA LYS A 204 -22.90 -22.50 2.67
C LYS A 204 -22.64 -22.74 4.16
N GLY A 205 -22.25 -21.72 4.92
CA GLY A 205 -21.94 -21.83 6.35
C GLY A 205 -20.44 -21.90 6.65
N TRP A 206 -20.10 -21.88 7.95
CA TRP A 206 -18.72 -21.71 8.42
C TRP A 206 -17.78 -22.89 8.16
N ASP A 207 -18.29 -24.13 8.10
CA ASP A 207 -17.46 -25.26 7.66
C ASP A 207 -16.99 -25.07 6.22
N TRP A 208 -17.90 -24.66 5.32
CA TRP A 208 -17.54 -24.32 3.95
C TRP A 208 -16.62 -23.10 3.90
N ALA A 209 -16.90 -22.06 4.69
CA ALA A 209 -16.10 -20.84 4.72
C ALA A 209 -14.63 -21.11 5.07
N GLN A 210 -14.36 -22.15 5.86
CA GLN A 210 -13.02 -22.55 6.26
C GLN A 210 -12.45 -23.73 5.46
N SER A 211 -13.18 -24.25 4.47
CA SER A 211 -12.72 -25.40 3.68
C SER A 211 -12.79 -25.25 2.18
N ASP A 212 -13.63 -24.38 1.61
CA ASP A 212 -13.83 -24.31 0.15
C ASP A 212 -14.45 -22.97 -0.30
N ALA A 213 -14.17 -21.89 0.43
CA ALA A 213 -14.57 -20.52 0.10
C ALA A 213 -13.69 -19.90 -1.00
N SER A 214 -13.88 -18.60 -1.24
CA SER A 214 -13.15 -17.88 -2.27
C SER A 214 -11.64 -17.96 -2.06
N ARG A 215 -10.93 -18.25 -3.16
CA ARG A 215 -9.46 -18.31 -3.27
C ARG A 215 -8.89 -17.04 -3.92
N TYR A 216 -9.73 -15.99 -3.96
CA TYR A 216 -9.47 -14.74 -4.65
C TYR A 216 -9.40 -13.59 -3.64
N ILE A 217 -8.65 -12.55 -4.03
CA ILE A 217 -8.71 -11.23 -3.41
C ILE A 217 -9.38 -10.27 -4.38
N GLU A 218 -10.02 -9.25 -3.82
CA GLU A 218 -10.45 -8.08 -4.59
C GLU A 218 -9.38 -7.00 -4.54
N VAL A 219 -9.12 -6.35 -5.67
CA VAL A 219 -8.10 -5.30 -5.80
C VAL A 219 -8.68 -4.05 -6.46
N TRP A 220 -8.39 -2.89 -5.87
CA TRP A 220 -8.57 -1.56 -6.46
C TRP A 220 -7.29 -0.74 -6.33
N GLU A 221 -7.13 0.27 -7.18
CA GLU A 221 -5.96 1.14 -7.19
C GLU A 221 -6.35 2.61 -7.17
N SER A 222 -5.52 3.44 -6.55
CA SER A 222 -5.71 4.89 -6.52
C SER A 222 -4.38 5.65 -6.52
N ARG A 223 -4.41 6.89 -6.99
CA ARG A 223 -3.29 7.85 -6.88
C ARG A 223 -3.60 9.01 -5.93
N ASP A 224 -4.83 9.12 -5.46
CA ASP A 224 -5.30 10.25 -4.66
C ASP A 224 -6.28 9.86 -3.54
N LEU A 225 -6.57 8.55 -3.36
CA LEU A 225 -7.56 7.99 -2.43
C LEU A 225 -9.02 8.43 -2.65
N ARG A 226 -9.29 9.23 -3.67
CA ARG A 226 -10.64 9.70 -4.04
C ARG A 226 -11.16 8.99 -5.27
N THR A 227 -10.30 8.84 -6.27
CA THR A 227 -10.58 8.14 -7.52
C THR A 227 -9.97 6.75 -7.47
N TRP A 228 -10.78 5.74 -7.77
CA TRP A 228 -10.39 4.34 -7.70
C TRP A 228 -10.56 3.67 -9.07
N SER A 229 -9.70 2.71 -9.37
CA SER A 229 -9.82 1.86 -10.55
C SER A 229 -11.12 1.05 -10.52
N GLU A 230 -11.41 0.34 -11.60
CA GLU A 230 -12.37 -0.76 -11.55
C GLU A 230 -11.87 -1.88 -10.62
N GLN A 231 -12.81 -2.65 -10.07
CA GLN A 231 -12.54 -3.82 -9.24
C GLN A 231 -11.87 -4.93 -10.06
N ARG A 232 -10.82 -5.53 -9.51
CA ARG A 232 -10.19 -6.75 -10.05
C ARG A 232 -10.38 -7.92 -9.08
N HIS A 233 -10.90 -9.04 -9.58
CA HIS A 233 -11.11 -10.28 -8.84
C HIS A 233 -9.96 -11.24 -9.17
N VAL A 234 -8.98 -11.35 -8.27
CA VAL A 234 -7.69 -11.96 -8.57
C VAL A 234 -7.47 -13.22 -7.77
N ARG A 235 -7.25 -14.34 -8.46
CA ARG A 235 -6.93 -15.61 -7.80
C ARG A 235 -5.50 -15.60 -7.30
N VAL A 236 -5.31 -15.84 -6.01
CA VAL A 236 -3.96 -15.92 -5.40
C VAL A 236 -3.73 -17.24 -4.67
N ALA A 237 -4.79 -17.90 -4.21
CA ALA A 237 -4.66 -19.15 -3.47
C ALA A 237 -4.74 -20.41 -4.38
N PRO A 238 -3.97 -21.47 -4.03
CA PRO A 238 -3.89 -22.71 -4.80
C PRO A 238 -5.17 -23.54 -4.67
N ASP A 239 -5.29 -24.65 -5.40
CA ASP A 239 -6.53 -25.44 -5.40
C ASP A 239 -6.83 -26.09 -4.04
N GLU A 240 -5.77 -26.45 -3.33
CA GLU A 240 -5.74 -27.08 -2.01
C GLU A 240 -6.13 -26.13 -0.88
N ALA A 241 -6.14 -24.82 -1.12
CA ALA A 241 -6.52 -23.83 -0.13
C ALA A 241 -8.04 -23.84 0.11
N GLY A 242 -8.41 -23.64 1.37
CA GLY A 242 -9.80 -23.48 1.78
C GLY A 242 -10.35 -22.08 1.57
N MET A 243 -9.51 -21.04 1.64
CA MET A 243 -9.94 -19.64 1.57
C MET A 243 -8.77 -18.65 1.44
N THR A 244 -9.09 -17.39 1.15
CA THR A 244 -8.15 -16.26 1.18
C THR A 244 -8.65 -15.15 2.13
N PHE A 245 -8.50 -15.34 3.43
CA PHE A 245 -9.02 -14.43 4.46
C PHE A 245 -8.00 -13.39 4.93
N ALA A 246 -8.47 -12.16 5.17
CA ALA A 246 -7.69 -11.00 5.63
C ALA A 246 -6.37 -10.81 4.89
N PRO A 247 -6.40 -10.50 3.57
CA PRO A 247 -5.19 -10.25 2.83
C PRO A 247 -4.54 -8.93 3.27
N GLU A 248 -3.26 -9.00 3.59
CA GLU A 248 -2.39 -7.87 3.89
C GLU A 248 -1.18 -7.87 2.94
N ALA A 249 -0.49 -6.75 2.82
CA ALA A 249 0.76 -6.71 2.06
C ALA A 249 1.80 -5.76 2.62
N ILE A 250 3.07 -6.15 2.48
CA ILE A 250 4.23 -5.34 2.87
C ILE A 250 5.27 -5.37 1.76
N TRP A 251 5.93 -4.24 1.50
CA TRP A 251 7.08 -4.20 0.59
C TRP A 251 8.31 -4.80 1.26
N ASP A 252 8.88 -5.83 0.67
CA ASP A 252 10.15 -6.41 1.10
C ASP A 252 11.29 -5.90 0.21
N VAL A 253 12.13 -5.05 0.79
CA VAL A 253 13.29 -4.44 0.12
C VAL A 253 14.32 -5.48 -0.33
N MET A 254 14.38 -6.66 0.30
CA MET A 254 15.37 -7.70 -0.02
C MET A 254 15.09 -8.40 -1.35
N ILE A 255 13.83 -8.41 -1.78
CA ILE A 255 13.40 -9.01 -3.06
C ILE A 255 12.83 -7.98 -4.04
N GLY A 256 12.64 -6.74 -3.59
CA GLY A 256 12.09 -5.66 -4.40
C GLY A 256 10.69 -6.00 -4.92
N ALA A 257 9.84 -6.54 -4.05
CA ALA A 257 8.47 -6.93 -4.34
C ALA A 257 7.59 -6.82 -3.08
N TYR A 258 6.27 -6.72 -3.27
CA TYR A 258 5.31 -6.88 -2.20
C TYR A 258 5.19 -8.36 -1.84
N VAL A 259 5.19 -8.66 -0.56
CA VAL A 259 4.72 -9.92 0.00
C VAL A 259 3.25 -9.72 0.35
N VAL A 260 2.35 -10.40 -0.35
CA VAL A 260 0.91 -10.40 -0.09
C VAL A 260 0.57 -11.68 0.64
N TYR A 261 0.00 -11.59 1.83
CA TYR A 261 -0.20 -12.72 2.73
C TYR A 261 -1.60 -12.73 3.33
N TRP A 262 -2.10 -13.91 3.67
CA TRP A 262 -3.48 -14.13 4.10
C TRP A 262 -3.60 -15.42 4.93
N THR A 263 -4.74 -15.60 5.58
CA THR A 263 -5.08 -16.82 6.29
C THR A 263 -5.81 -17.82 5.39
N SER A 264 -5.35 -19.08 5.40
CA SER A 264 -6.00 -20.21 4.72
C SER A 264 -5.85 -21.51 5.50
N SER A 265 -6.84 -22.38 5.43
CA SER A 265 -6.68 -23.82 5.69
C SER A 265 -6.13 -24.52 4.43
N MET A 266 -5.37 -25.59 4.61
CA MET A 266 -4.80 -26.38 3.51
C MET A 266 -5.29 -27.82 3.56
N TYR A 267 -5.63 -28.38 2.40
CA TYR A 267 -6.22 -29.71 2.25
C TYR A 267 -5.48 -30.56 1.21
N PRO A 268 -5.64 -31.90 1.23
CA PRO A 268 -5.06 -32.74 0.19
C PRO A 268 -5.60 -32.39 -1.21
N PRO A 269 -4.78 -32.53 -2.27
CA PRO A 269 -5.22 -32.36 -3.64
C PRO A 269 -6.43 -33.26 -3.98
N GLY A 270 -7.34 -32.75 -4.81
CA GLY A 270 -8.55 -33.48 -5.23
C GLY A 270 -9.67 -33.55 -4.19
N THR A 271 -9.52 -32.90 -3.02
CA THR A 271 -10.59 -32.80 -2.01
C THR A 271 -11.43 -31.52 -2.20
N SER A 272 -12.68 -31.55 -1.73
CA SER A 272 -13.60 -30.39 -1.76
C SER A 272 -14.55 -30.36 -0.56
N TYR A 273 -15.26 -29.26 -0.37
CA TYR A 273 -16.31 -29.22 0.65
C TYR A 273 -17.49 -30.13 0.29
N THR A 274 -17.95 -30.89 1.27
CA THR A 274 -19.13 -31.73 1.19
C THR A 274 -19.83 -31.75 2.55
N PRO A 275 -21.17 -31.69 2.60
CA PRO A 275 -21.89 -31.82 3.86
C PRO A 275 -21.80 -33.24 4.44
N ASN A 276 -21.42 -34.24 3.63
CA ASN A 276 -21.20 -35.60 4.11
C ASN A 276 -19.85 -35.68 4.85
N ARG A 277 -19.90 -35.66 6.18
CA ARG A 277 -18.73 -35.71 7.07
C ARG A 277 -17.87 -36.98 6.93
N ASN A 278 -18.38 -38.00 6.25
CA ASN A 278 -17.70 -39.29 6.04
C ASN A 278 -17.18 -39.47 4.61
N ASP A 279 -17.29 -38.46 3.76
CA ASP A 279 -16.76 -38.52 2.39
C ASP A 279 -15.22 -38.61 2.42
N PRO A 280 -14.59 -39.63 1.80
CA PRO A 280 -13.14 -39.77 1.78
C PRO A 280 -12.42 -38.65 1.02
N ASN A 281 -13.12 -37.93 0.13
CA ASN A 281 -12.62 -36.76 -0.58
C ASN A 281 -13.15 -35.45 0.04
N GLY A 282 -13.83 -35.54 1.18
CA GLY A 282 -14.38 -34.39 1.88
C GLY A 282 -13.33 -33.65 2.72
N ARG A 283 -13.45 -32.34 2.77
CA ARG A 283 -12.62 -31.46 3.62
C ARG A 283 -13.11 -31.40 5.07
N CYS A 284 -13.37 -32.57 5.66
CA CYS A 284 -13.81 -32.73 7.05
C CYS A 284 -13.05 -33.89 7.74
N PRO A 285 -12.56 -33.74 8.99
CA PRO A 285 -12.60 -32.52 9.81
C PRO A 285 -11.83 -31.35 9.19
N LEU A 286 -12.13 -30.13 9.61
CA LEU A 286 -11.40 -28.95 9.15
C LEU A 286 -9.91 -29.07 9.54
N THR A 287 -9.04 -28.53 8.71
CA THR A 287 -7.62 -28.37 9.04
C THR A 287 -7.41 -27.01 9.69
N ARG A 288 -6.34 -26.89 10.47
CA ARG A 288 -5.95 -25.62 11.12
C ARG A 288 -5.69 -24.54 10.07
N ASN A 289 -5.88 -23.30 10.47
CA ASN A 289 -5.51 -22.16 9.66
C ASN A 289 -3.98 -21.96 9.63
N GLN A 290 -3.46 -21.50 8.51
CA GLN A 290 -2.06 -21.15 8.28
C GLN A 290 -1.98 -19.80 7.59
N THR A 291 -0.83 -19.14 7.66
CA THR A 291 -0.57 -17.94 6.86
C THR A 291 0.11 -18.36 5.56
N LEU A 292 -0.51 -18.05 4.42
CA LEU A 292 0.07 -18.21 3.09
C LEU A 292 0.54 -16.85 2.56
N TYR A 293 1.40 -16.87 1.56
CA TYR A 293 1.80 -15.67 0.84
C TYR A 293 2.06 -15.92 -0.65
N THR A 294 1.97 -14.86 -1.43
CA THR A 294 2.49 -14.72 -2.79
C THR A 294 3.34 -13.45 -2.85
N THR A 295 4.10 -13.26 -3.93
CA THR A 295 4.79 -12.01 -4.22
C THR A 295 4.30 -11.37 -5.51
N THR A 296 4.27 -10.05 -5.55
CA THR A 296 3.90 -9.24 -6.72
C THR A 296 4.69 -7.93 -6.74
N ARG A 297 4.81 -7.31 -7.91
CA ARG A 297 5.34 -5.93 -8.04
C ARG A 297 4.27 -4.91 -8.43
N ASP A 298 3.13 -5.38 -8.91
CA ASP A 298 2.12 -4.57 -9.62
C ASP A 298 0.68 -4.89 -9.20
N PHE A 299 0.48 -5.88 -8.31
CA PHE A 299 -0.83 -6.41 -7.93
C PHE A 299 -1.65 -6.94 -9.13
N VAL A 300 -1.01 -7.24 -10.26
CA VAL A 300 -1.60 -7.86 -11.46
C VAL A 300 -1.02 -9.25 -11.65
N THR A 301 0.30 -9.36 -11.55
CA THR A 301 1.07 -10.59 -11.70
C THR A 301 1.50 -11.08 -10.33
N PHE A 302 1.14 -12.31 -10.00
CA PHE A 302 1.43 -12.94 -8.72
C PHE A 302 2.22 -14.23 -8.91
N THR A 303 3.18 -14.48 -8.03
CA THR A 303 3.86 -15.78 -8.00
C THR A 303 2.96 -16.88 -7.42
N PRO A 304 3.24 -18.17 -7.65
CA PRO A 304 2.53 -19.24 -6.96
C PRO A 304 2.65 -19.09 -5.44
N ALA A 305 1.52 -19.29 -4.73
CA ALA A 305 1.49 -19.15 -3.29
C ALA A 305 2.35 -20.19 -2.56
N LYS A 306 2.86 -19.80 -1.40
CA LYS A 306 3.65 -20.64 -0.49
C LYS A 306 3.13 -20.46 0.94
N VAL A 307 3.40 -21.44 1.80
CA VAL A 307 3.16 -21.29 3.24
C VAL A 307 4.19 -20.30 3.81
N MET A 308 3.72 -19.24 4.46
CA MET A 308 4.54 -18.26 5.19
C MET A 308 4.75 -18.71 6.64
N SER A 309 3.66 -19.03 7.33
CA SER A 309 3.64 -19.51 8.70
C SER A 309 2.75 -20.74 8.80
N GLY A 310 3.37 -21.88 9.10
CA GLY A 310 2.69 -23.17 9.18
C GLY A 310 3.21 -24.01 10.33
N ARG A 311 3.52 -23.41 11.49
CA ARG A 311 4.07 -24.12 12.67
C ARG A 311 3.23 -25.37 12.96
N PRO A 312 3.84 -26.57 13.12
CA PRO A 312 3.09 -27.80 13.35
C PRO A 312 2.15 -27.68 14.55
N GLY A 313 0.88 -28.07 14.37
CA GLY A 313 -0.12 -28.04 15.44
C GLY A 313 -0.76 -26.68 15.72
N HIS A 314 -0.18 -25.55 15.28
CA HIS A 314 -0.66 -24.21 15.65
C HIS A 314 -1.46 -23.53 14.54
N GLY A 315 -2.61 -22.94 14.87
CA GLY A 315 -3.43 -22.20 13.92
C GLY A 315 -3.11 -20.70 13.94
N THR A 316 -3.17 -20.04 12.77
CA THR A 316 -3.03 -18.57 12.67
C THR A 316 -4.24 -17.94 12.02
N LEU A 317 -4.67 -16.77 12.49
CA LEU A 317 -5.74 -15.98 11.86
C LEU A 317 -5.37 -14.50 11.85
N ASP A 318 -5.55 -13.84 10.72
CA ASP A 318 -5.40 -12.41 10.51
C ASP A 318 -4.02 -11.89 10.95
N ALA A 319 -3.05 -11.98 10.05
CA ALA A 319 -1.70 -11.47 10.33
C ALA A 319 -1.56 -10.03 9.82
N VAL A 320 -0.79 -9.21 10.55
CA VAL A 320 -0.25 -7.93 10.08
C VAL A 320 1.23 -7.84 10.43
N ILE A 321 2.03 -7.23 9.55
CA ILE A 321 3.47 -7.06 9.70
C ILE A 321 3.83 -5.58 9.59
N ILE A 322 4.65 -5.10 10.51
CA ILE A 322 5.21 -3.75 10.51
C ILE A 322 6.72 -3.79 10.73
N ARG A 323 7.45 -2.88 10.09
CA ARG A 323 8.88 -2.72 10.29
C ARG A 323 9.13 -1.81 11.50
N ASP A 324 10.08 -2.20 12.35
CA ASP A 324 10.64 -1.31 13.37
C ASP A 324 11.75 -0.46 12.74
N ASP A 325 11.57 0.86 12.72
CA ASP A 325 12.56 1.78 12.16
C ASP A 325 13.77 1.99 13.08
N LEU A 326 13.70 1.55 14.34
CA LEU A 326 14.80 1.69 15.31
C LEU A 326 15.92 0.68 15.05
N ASP A 327 15.58 -0.57 14.77
CA ASP A 327 16.55 -1.65 14.56
C ASP A 327 16.42 -2.36 13.19
N GLY A 328 15.42 -2.00 12.40
CA GLY A 328 15.16 -2.55 11.08
C GLY A 328 14.49 -3.92 11.09
N SER A 329 14.13 -4.47 12.25
CA SER A 329 13.43 -5.74 12.39
C SER A 329 11.98 -5.62 11.91
N TYR A 330 11.33 -6.77 11.75
CA TYR A 330 9.91 -6.87 11.42
C TYR A 330 9.17 -7.49 12.59
N HIS A 331 8.04 -6.89 12.95
CA HIS A 331 7.12 -7.41 13.94
C HIS A 331 5.87 -7.93 13.23
N ARG A 332 5.46 -9.15 13.58
CA ARG A 332 4.21 -9.75 13.14
C ARG A 332 3.25 -9.84 14.31
N PHE A 333 2.02 -9.35 14.12
CA PHE A 333 0.90 -9.55 15.02
C PHE A 333 -0.08 -10.49 14.34
N VAL A 334 -0.59 -11.46 15.09
CA VAL A 334 -1.46 -12.50 14.54
C VAL A 334 -2.25 -13.16 15.66
N THR A 335 -3.44 -13.62 15.34
CA THR A 335 -4.29 -14.36 16.29
C THR A 335 -3.79 -15.80 16.41
N ASP A 336 -3.53 -16.26 17.64
CA ASP A 336 -3.30 -17.67 17.96
C ASP A 336 -4.64 -18.42 17.88
N ARG A 337 -4.95 -18.94 16.70
CA ARG A 337 -6.27 -19.50 16.38
C ARG A 337 -6.34 -20.96 16.78
N ILE A 338 -7.00 -21.25 17.90
CA ILE A 338 -7.19 -22.63 18.37
C ILE A 338 -8.60 -23.17 18.15
N SER A 339 -9.57 -22.31 17.83
CA SER A 339 -10.96 -22.73 17.64
C SER A 339 -11.26 -23.35 16.27
N THR A 340 -10.31 -23.35 15.32
CA THR A 340 -10.48 -23.95 13.98
C THR A 340 -9.49 -25.09 13.77
N GLY A 341 -10.02 -26.25 13.42
CA GLY A 341 -9.25 -27.42 12.99
C GLY A 341 -9.14 -28.52 14.05
N ALA A 342 -9.05 -29.77 13.62
CA ALA A 342 -8.86 -30.88 14.54
C ALA A 342 -7.42 -30.93 15.09
N GLY A 343 -7.28 -31.08 16.41
CA GLY A 343 -5.98 -31.29 17.08
C GLY A 343 -5.09 -30.05 17.17
N VAL A 344 -5.66 -28.85 17.08
CA VAL A 344 -4.91 -27.59 17.15
C VAL A 344 -4.47 -27.27 18.58
N THR A 345 -3.22 -26.82 18.72
CA THR A 345 -2.58 -26.45 19.98
C THR A 345 -2.22 -24.97 20.00
N LYS A 346 -2.13 -24.40 21.20
CA LYS A 346 -1.74 -23.00 21.43
C LYS A 346 -0.26 -22.80 21.15
N TYR A 347 0.08 -21.75 20.40
CA TYR A 347 1.46 -21.31 20.27
C TYR A 347 1.90 -20.51 21.50
N VAL A 348 1.04 -19.64 22.03
CA VAL A 348 1.30 -18.83 23.23
C VAL A 348 1.04 -19.65 24.50
N PRO A 349 2.07 -19.93 25.32
CA PRO A 349 1.86 -20.65 26.58
C PRO A 349 1.00 -19.84 27.55
N GLY A 350 0.00 -20.49 28.15
CA GLY A 350 -0.81 -19.91 29.24
C GLY A 350 -1.97 -19.01 28.81
N CYS A 351 -2.07 -18.59 27.54
CA CYS A 351 -3.22 -17.81 27.08
C CYS A 351 -4.46 -18.70 26.97
N ALA A 352 -5.59 -18.31 27.56
CA ALA A 352 -6.76 -19.19 27.66
C ALA A 352 -7.60 -19.25 26.38
N ILE A 353 -7.55 -18.20 25.56
CA ILE A 353 -8.48 -17.90 24.47
C ILE A 353 -7.75 -17.76 23.12
N ASP A 354 -8.52 -17.64 22.03
CA ASP A 354 -8.02 -17.07 20.78
C ASP A 354 -7.71 -15.59 21.03
N ASP A 355 -6.44 -15.20 20.95
CA ASP A 355 -5.97 -13.84 21.19
C ASP A 355 -4.72 -13.55 20.35
N ILE A 356 -4.34 -12.28 20.30
CA ILE A 356 -3.24 -11.77 19.51
C ILE A 356 -1.92 -12.01 20.24
N TYR A 357 -0.94 -12.45 19.46
CA TYR A 357 0.46 -12.45 19.82
C TYR A 357 1.30 -11.64 18.84
N GLN A 358 2.40 -11.13 19.37
CA GLN A 358 3.42 -10.37 18.67
C GLN A 358 4.72 -11.16 18.68
N GLU A 359 5.35 -11.29 17.52
CA GLU A 359 6.68 -11.88 17.35
C GLU A 359 7.55 -10.99 16.46
N ARG A 360 8.86 -11.21 16.48
CA ARG A 360 9.82 -10.41 15.71
C ARG A 360 10.83 -11.27 14.95
N ALA A 361 11.27 -10.80 13.79
CA ALA A 361 12.31 -11.40 12.97
C ALA A 361 13.10 -10.34 12.19
N THR A 362 14.21 -10.73 11.57
CA THR A 362 15.04 -9.82 10.74
C THR A 362 14.59 -9.75 9.27
N SER A 363 13.63 -10.59 8.86
CA SER A 363 13.09 -10.65 7.50
C SER A 363 11.59 -10.94 7.52
N VAL A 364 10.85 -10.34 6.59
CA VAL A 364 9.42 -10.60 6.36
C VAL A 364 9.17 -12.09 6.09
N LEU A 365 10.05 -12.72 5.30
CA LEU A 365 9.94 -14.12 4.90
C LEU A 365 10.82 -15.05 5.75
N ALA A 366 11.21 -14.62 6.95
CA ALA A 366 11.94 -15.49 7.88
C ALA A 366 11.14 -16.78 8.16
N PRO A 367 11.81 -17.94 8.22
CA PRO A 367 11.13 -19.20 8.53
C PRO A 367 10.55 -19.14 9.96
N PRO A 368 9.50 -19.90 10.28
CA PRO A 368 8.78 -19.77 11.56
C PRO A 368 9.68 -19.87 12.81
N GLU A 369 10.70 -20.72 12.81
CA GLU A 369 11.66 -20.89 13.90
C GLU A 369 12.50 -19.63 14.21
N ASP A 370 12.67 -18.74 13.23
CA ASP A 370 13.45 -17.51 13.39
C ASP A 370 12.61 -16.36 13.95
N TRP A 371 11.29 -16.52 14.00
CA TRP A 371 10.41 -15.57 14.67
C TRP A 371 10.42 -15.80 16.18
N THR A 372 10.85 -14.79 16.92
CA THR A 372 10.91 -14.79 18.38
C THR A 372 9.66 -14.15 18.96
N LEU A 373 8.94 -14.85 19.84
CA LEU A 373 7.80 -14.30 20.58
C LEU A 373 8.23 -13.08 21.41
N VAL A 374 7.51 -11.98 21.26
CA VAL A 374 7.70 -10.73 22.03
C VAL A 374 6.65 -10.64 23.13
N LYS A 375 5.37 -10.77 22.78
CA LYS A 375 4.23 -10.73 23.70
C LYS A 375 3.14 -11.65 23.19
N GLY A 376 2.45 -12.34 24.08
CA GLY A 376 1.22 -13.07 23.77
C GLY A 376 0.08 -12.63 24.69
N CYS A 377 -1.13 -13.08 24.39
CA CYS A 377 -2.34 -12.78 25.18
C CYS A 377 -2.57 -11.26 25.36
N ILE A 378 -2.31 -10.49 24.30
CA ILE A 378 -2.23 -9.02 24.38
C ILE A 378 -3.54 -8.41 24.89
N THR A 379 -4.68 -8.83 24.35
CA THR A 379 -5.97 -8.22 24.70
C THR A 379 -6.53 -8.80 25.99
N HIS A 380 -6.30 -10.09 26.24
CA HIS A 380 -6.78 -10.76 27.44
C HIS A 380 -6.08 -10.25 28.70
N ASP A 381 -4.75 -10.12 28.67
CA ASP A 381 -3.97 -9.67 29.83
C ASP A 381 -4.35 -8.24 30.25
N THR A 382 -4.80 -7.41 29.30
CA THR A 382 -5.01 -5.97 29.49
C THR A 382 -6.48 -5.61 29.72
N MET A 383 -7.41 -6.33 29.09
CA MET A 383 -8.85 -6.03 29.14
C MET A 383 -9.71 -7.22 29.57
N ASN A 384 -9.12 -8.39 29.88
CA ASN A 384 -9.84 -9.63 30.18
C ASN A 384 -10.86 -9.97 29.07
N THR A 385 -10.44 -9.83 27.82
CA THR A 385 -11.23 -10.23 26.64
C THR A 385 -11.51 -11.74 26.67
N THR A 386 -12.55 -12.19 25.99
CA THR A 386 -12.84 -13.62 25.82
C THR A 386 -12.52 -14.14 24.42
N TYR A 387 -12.17 -13.22 23.52
CA TYR A 387 -11.81 -13.45 22.13
C TYR A 387 -11.16 -12.19 21.56
N ALA A 388 -10.11 -12.32 20.77
CA ALA A 388 -9.65 -11.26 19.89
C ALA A 388 -9.09 -11.82 18.57
N GLU A 389 -9.26 -11.04 17.51
CA GLU A 389 -8.72 -11.29 16.17
C GLU A 389 -8.34 -9.98 15.47
N ALA A 390 -8.03 -10.04 14.17
CA ALA A 390 -7.89 -8.87 13.32
C ALA A 390 -6.92 -7.79 13.85
N PRO A 391 -5.66 -8.14 14.21
CA PRO A 391 -4.68 -7.13 14.59
C PRO A 391 -4.41 -6.17 13.43
N MET A 392 -4.46 -4.87 13.71
CA MET A 392 -4.03 -3.82 12.79
C MET A 392 -3.01 -2.94 13.49
N VAL A 393 -1.90 -2.57 12.85
CA VAL A 393 -0.85 -1.78 13.51
C VAL A 393 -0.43 -0.60 12.64
N VAL A 394 -0.29 0.57 13.26
CA VAL A 394 0.19 1.78 12.58
C VAL A 394 1.18 2.53 13.47
N LYS A 395 2.22 3.08 12.85
CA LYS A 395 3.17 3.95 13.54
C LYS A 395 2.56 5.33 13.77
N ALA A 396 2.82 5.91 14.94
CA ALA A 396 2.44 7.29 15.20
C ALA A 396 3.21 8.26 14.27
N ASN A 397 2.46 9.15 13.62
CA ASN A 397 2.97 10.21 12.78
C ASN A 397 3.90 11.17 13.56
N PRO A 398 4.82 11.86 12.86
CA PRO A 398 5.49 13.04 13.44
C PRO A 398 4.47 14.03 14.05
N GLY A 399 4.70 14.42 15.30
CA GLY A 399 3.80 15.36 16.00
C GLY A 399 2.43 14.79 16.36
N ASP A 400 2.28 13.46 16.43
CA ASP A 400 1.07 12.80 16.93
C ASP A 400 0.74 13.26 18.37
N VAL A 401 -0.55 13.32 18.69
CA VAL A 401 -1.05 13.76 20.00
C VAL A 401 -0.52 12.92 21.18
N ARG A 402 -0.09 11.67 20.95
CA ARG A 402 0.52 10.79 21.95
C ARG A 402 2.04 10.72 21.87
N GLY A 403 2.66 11.47 20.96
CA GLY A 403 4.09 11.46 20.73
C GLY A 403 4.55 10.27 19.87
N LYS A 404 5.80 9.84 20.05
CA LYS A 404 6.35 8.70 19.30
C LYS A 404 5.84 7.39 19.90
N GLY A 405 5.39 6.48 19.05
CA GLY A 405 4.90 5.15 19.44
C GLY A 405 4.12 4.50 18.32
N TYR A 406 3.26 3.55 18.69
CA TYR A 406 2.48 2.71 17.80
C TYR A 406 1.07 2.53 18.34
N TYR A 407 0.11 2.44 17.42
CA TYR A 407 -1.26 2.04 17.72
C TYR A 407 -1.47 0.60 17.22
N LEU A 408 -2.02 -0.26 18.07
CA LEU A 408 -2.51 -1.59 17.73
C LEU A 408 -4.04 -1.58 17.85
N TRP A 409 -4.75 -2.18 16.91
CA TRP A 409 -6.20 -2.38 16.96
C TRP A 409 -6.51 -3.87 16.91
N ALA A 410 -7.62 -4.27 17.50
CA ALA A 410 -8.09 -5.66 17.49
C ALA A 410 -9.61 -5.72 17.50
N ASP A 411 -10.21 -6.61 16.70
CA ASP A 411 -11.61 -6.99 16.87
C ASP A 411 -11.70 -7.90 18.10
N GLN A 412 -12.48 -7.52 19.11
CA GLN A 412 -12.47 -8.25 20.39
C GLN A 412 -13.83 -8.31 21.09
N LYS A 413 -13.95 -9.23 22.05
CA LYS A 413 -15.11 -9.40 22.94
C LYS A 413 -14.66 -9.34 24.39
N TRP A 414 -15.38 -8.62 25.24
CA TRP A 414 -15.14 -8.56 26.69
C TRP A 414 -16.46 -8.37 27.46
N ALA A 415 -16.42 -8.51 28.78
CA ALA A 415 -17.58 -8.28 29.64
C ALA A 415 -18.02 -6.82 29.56
N GLY A 416 -19.22 -6.57 29.01
CA GLY A 416 -19.78 -5.23 28.87
C GLY A 416 -19.43 -4.52 27.56
N ALA A 417 -18.90 -5.23 26.55
CA ALA A 417 -18.88 -4.72 25.18
C ALA A 417 -20.30 -4.27 24.74
N PRO A 418 -20.45 -3.20 23.95
CA PRO A 418 -21.75 -2.75 23.45
C PRO A 418 -22.55 -3.93 22.91
N ALA A 419 -23.84 -4.01 23.27
CA ALA A 419 -24.66 -5.17 22.94
C ALA A 419 -24.64 -5.42 21.43
N GLY A 420 -24.09 -6.57 21.06
CA GLY A 420 -24.11 -7.04 19.70
C GLY A 420 -24.36 -8.54 19.59
N ASN A 421 -24.90 -8.99 18.45
CA ASN A 421 -25.05 -10.41 18.13
C ASN A 421 -23.68 -11.12 18.18
N PRO A 422 -23.60 -12.46 18.31
CA PRO A 422 -22.34 -13.19 18.50
C PRO A 422 -21.21 -12.96 17.45
N MET A 423 -21.52 -12.34 16.31
CA MET A 423 -20.57 -11.89 15.26
C MET A 423 -20.30 -10.38 15.31
N GLU A 424 -20.52 -9.72 16.43
CA GLU A 424 -20.30 -8.29 16.61
C GLU A 424 -19.13 -8.08 17.58
N GLU A 425 -17.96 -8.66 17.23
CA GLU A 425 -16.67 -8.19 17.78
C GLU A 425 -16.57 -6.67 17.60
N GLN A 426 -15.96 -5.99 18.56
CA GLN A 426 -15.77 -4.55 18.50
C GLN A 426 -14.28 -4.24 18.37
N LEU A 427 -13.92 -3.53 17.29
CA LEU A 427 -12.59 -3.00 17.12
C LEU A 427 -12.20 -2.11 18.32
N SER A 428 -11.02 -2.30 18.89
CA SER A 428 -10.52 -1.51 20.04
C SER A 428 -9.03 -1.21 19.90
N PRO A 429 -8.59 0.02 20.17
CA PRO A 429 -7.19 0.41 20.09
C PRO A 429 -6.40 0.26 21.39
N TYR A 430 -5.10 0.08 21.21
CA TYR A 430 -4.06 0.02 22.21
C TYR A 430 -2.91 0.93 21.81
N TRP A 431 -2.18 1.44 22.80
CA TRP A 431 -0.99 2.26 22.63
C TRP A 431 0.25 1.52 23.13
N GLY A 432 1.32 1.56 22.34
CA GLY A 432 2.66 1.09 22.70
C GLY A 432 3.71 2.19 22.42
N LYS A 433 4.71 2.31 23.29
CA LYS A 433 5.79 3.32 23.11
C LYS A 433 6.83 2.90 22.07
N ASP A 434 6.96 1.61 21.87
CA ASP A 434 7.88 0.94 20.94
C ASP A 434 7.34 -0.48 20.66
N LEU A 435 7.84 -1.13 19.61
CA LEU A 435 7.45 -2.50 19.28
C LEU A 435 8.19 -3.54 20.12
N ALA A 436 9.44 -3.27 20.50
CA ALA A 436 10.34 -4.24 21.14
C ALA A 436 9.90 -4.67 22.56
N SER A 437 9.25 -3.78 23.31
CA SER A 437 8.79 -4.04 24.67
C SER A 437 7.59 -5.00 24.73
N GLY A 438 6.74 -5.01 23.70
CA GLY A 438 5.48 -5.76 23.71
C GLY A 438 4.45 -5.22 24.71
N GLU A 439 4.63 -4.00 25.22
CA GLU A 439 3.74 -3.38 26.19
C GLU A 439 2.64 -2.59 25.49
N TRP A 440 1.40 -3.06 25.62
CA TRP A 440 0.21 -2.50 24.98
C TRP A 440 -0.80 -2.07 26.02
N THR A 441 -1.22 -0.81 26.00
CA THR A 441 -2.22 -0.27 26.94
C THR A 441 -3.50 0.10 26.19
N PRO A 442 -4.68 -0.38 26.59
CA PRO A 442 -5.93 -0.01 25.93
C PRO A 442 -6.19 1.50 26.04
N ILE A 443 -6.72 2.10 24.97
CA ILE A 443 -7.02 3.53 24.92
C ILE A 443 -8.47 3.78 24.49
N THR A 444 -9.01 4.90 24.95
CA THR A 444 -10.34 5.36 24.54
C THR A 444 -10.31 5.93 23.13
N TRP A 445 -11.40 5.73 22.39
CA TRP A 445 -11.54 6.23 21.02
C TRP A 445 -13.00 6.51 20.67
N GLN A 446 -13.21 7.18 19.55
CA GLN A 446 -14.51 7.47 18.97
C GLN A 446 -14.61 6.79 17.60
N THR A 447 -15.57 5.89 17.44
CA THR A 447 -15.84 5.19 16.18
C THR A 447 -16.28 6.16 15.07
N PRO A 448 -15.95 5.90 13.79
CA PRO A 448 -16.63 6.56 12.68
C PRO A 448 -18.11 6.17 12.64
N ASP A 449 -18.94 7.07 12.13
CA ASP A 449 -20.38 6.85 11.96
C ASP A 449 -20.70 6.33 10.54
N TYR A 450 -20.58 5.01 10.36
CA TYR A 450 -20.99 4.36 9.10
C TYR A 450 -22.49 4.01 9.13
N ASN A 451 -23.21 4.31 8.06
CA ASN A 451 -24.66 4.12 7.95
C ASN A 451 -25.13 2.65 8.13
N ARG A 452 -24.21 1.68 8.04
CA ARG A 452 -24.47 0.24 8.18
C ARG A 452 -23.78 -0.41 9.38
N ALA A 453 -22.99 0.35 10.14
CA ALA A 453 -22.22 -0.17 11.28
C ALA A 453 -23.13 -0.52 12.47
N ASN A 454 -24.20 0.24 12.69
CA ASN A 454 -25.03 0.16 13.90
C ASN A 454 -24.19 0.22 15.20
N GLY A 455 -23.15 1.06 15.21
CA GLY A 455 -22.24 1.21 16.33
C GLY A 455 -21.11 0.19 16.41
N VAL A 456 -21.03 -0.76 15.47
CA VAL A 456 -19.97 -1.76 15.40
C VAL A 456 -19.00 -1.43 14.28
N ILE A 457 -17.69 -1.49 14.58
CA ILE A 457 -16.63 -1.37 13.59
C ILE A 457 -15.84 -2.67 13.60
N ARG A 458 -15.50 -3.14 12.39
CA ARG A 458 -14.84 -4.42 12.16
C ARG A 458 -13.46 -4.23 11.53
N HIS A 459 -12.73 -5.33 11.40
CA HIS A 459 -11.44 -5.42 10.74
C HIS A 459 -11.32 -4.58 9.46
N GLY A 460 -10.15 -3.95 9.33
CA GLY A 460 -9.67 -3.32 8.12
C GLY A 460 -8.24 -2.81 8.33
N HIS A 461 -7.94 -1.55 8.01
CA HIS A 461 -6.58 -0.99 8.12
C HIS A 461 -6.60 0.50 8.47
N VAL A 462 -5.75 0.93 9.42
CA VAL A 462 -5.43 2.35 9.71
C VAL A 462 -4.07 2.72 9.13
N PHE A 463 -3.99 3.81 8.39
CA PHE A 463 -2.79 4.20 7.65
C PHE A 463 -2.52 5.70 7.71
N ALA A 464 -1.26 6.09 7.54
CA ALA A 464 -0.82 7.48 7.61
C ALA A 464 -1.11 8.25 6.31
N LEU A 465 -1.49 9.52 6.46
CA LEU A 465 -1.87 10.44 5.39
C LEU A 465 -1.10 11.75 5.46
N THR A 466 -0.78 12.29 4.29
CA THR A 466 -0.44 13.71 4.08
C THR A 466 -1.69 14.58 4.11
N GLU A 467 -1.54 15.91 4.11
CA GLU A 467 -2.67 16.85 4.08
C GLU A 467 -3.55 16.67 2.84
N ALA A 468 -2.96 16.55 1.65
CA ALA A 468 -3.73 16.41 0.41
C ALA A 468 -4.49 15.09 0.34
N GLU A 469 -3.89 14.01 0.82
CA GLU A 469 -4.55 12.70 0.85
C GLU A 469 -5.70 12.68 1.86
N HIS A 470 -5.53 13.35 3.01
CA HIS A 470 -6.61 13.55 3.97
C HIS A 470 -7.77 14.35 3.37
N ALA A 471 -7.46 15.47 2.69
CA ALA A 471 -8.48 16.28 2.00
C ALA A 471 -9.20 15.49 0.90
N ALA A 472 -8.46 14.72 0.11
CA ALA A 472 -9.02 13.90 -0.96
C ALA A 472 -9.94 12.80 -0.40
N LEU A 473 -9.52 12.11 0.67
CA LEU A 473 -10.33 11.07 1.33
C LEU A 473 -11.58 11.62 2.02
N ARG A 474 -11.53 12.86 2.54
CA ARG A 474 -12.72 13.60 3.01
C ARG A 474 -13.71 13.94 1.88
N GLY A 475 -13.27 13.88 0.62
CA GLY A 475 -14.04 14.35 -0.52
C GLY A 475 -14.08 15.88 -0.64
N ALA A 476 -13.14 16.58 -0.01
CA ALA A 476 -13.08 18.02 0.00
C ALA A 476 -12.40 18.58 -1.26
N ASP A 477 -12.91 19.68 -1.79
CA ASP A 477 -12.31 20.36 -2.93
C ASP A 477 -11.47 21.55 -2.46
N LEU A 478 -10.30 21.72 -3.08
CA LEU A 478 -9.37 22.80 -2.76
C LEU A 478 -9.91 24.15 -3.26
N SER A 479 -10.20 25.07 -2.33
CA SER A 479 -10.74 26.39 -2.65
C SER A 479 -9.63 27.39 -2.95
N SER A 480 -8.65 27.50 -2.06
CA SER A 480 -7.53 28.45 -2.12
C SER A 480 -6.27 27.87 -1.49
N VAL A 481 -5.11 28.39 -1.94
CA VAL A 481 -3.83 28.29 -1.22
C VAL A 481 -3.33 29.71 -0.99
N SER A 482 -2.62 29.95 0.11
CA SER A 482 -2.14 31.29 0.49
C SER A 482 -0.78 31.22 1.17
N VAL A 483 0.05 32.23 0.92
CA VAL A 483 1.28 32.47 1.69
C VAL A 483 0.89 33.35 2.87
N LYS A 484 0.79 32.75 4.06
CA LYS A 484 0.43 33.46 5.29
C LYS A 484 1.60 34.24 5.86
N THR A 485 2.79 33.64 5.81
CA THR A 485 4.06 34.25 6.21
C THR A 485 5.09 33.94 5.14
N PRO A 486 5.78 34.92 4.53
CA PRO A 486 6.89 34.66 3.60
C PRO A 486 8.09 33.99 4.33
N PRO A 487 9.06 33.39 3.61
CA PRO A 487 10.26 32.88 4.25
C PRO A 487 11.02 34.00 4.97
N ALA A 488 11.80 33.62 5.99
CA ALA A 488 12.58 34.56 6.79
C ALA A 488 13.67 35.27 5.97
N THR A 489 14.21 34.58 4.95
CA THR A 489 15.15 35.14 3.99
C THR A 489 14.40 35.44 2.69
N THR A 490 14.44 36.69 2.24
CA THR A 490 13.87 37.11 0.95
C THR A 490 14.90 37.79 0.05
N VAL A 491 16.15 37.90 0.49
CA VAL A 491 17.25 38.47 -0.30
C VAL A 491 18.41 37.47 -0.31
N TYR A 492 18.87 37.12 -1.51
CA TYR A 492 19.85 36.07 -1.75
C TYR A 492 21.04 36.61 -2.54
N ALA A 493 22.23 36.12 -2.26
CA ALA A 493 23.38 36.32 -3.15
C ALA A 493 23.22 35.46 -4.42
N VAL A 494 23.76 35.91 -5.55
CA VAL A 494 23.87 35.05 -6.76
C VAL A 494 24.55 33.72 -6.40
N GLY A 495 23.92 32.62 -6.80
CA GLY A 495 24.34 31.24 -6.52
C GLY A 495 23.81 30.67 -5.20
N GLN A 496 23.19 31.46 -4.33
CA GLN A 496 22.66 30.97 -3.05
C GLN A 496 21.37 30.17 -3.26
N PRO A 497 21.24 28.97 -2.65
CA PRO A 497 20.01 28.19 -2.74
C PRO A 497 18.84 28.87 -2.00
N LEU A 498 17.62 28.61 -2.47
CA LEU A 498 16.40 29.08 -1.82
C LEU A 498 16.28 28.45 -0.43
N ASP A 499 16.01 29.27 0.57
CA ASP A 499 15.76 28.86 1.95
C ASP A 499 14.30 29.18 2.32
N LEU A 500 13.50 28.13 2.50
CA LEU A 500 12.08 28.25 2.83
C LEU A 500 11.82 28.36 4.34
N THR A 501 12.86 28.44 5.18
CA THR A 501 12.71 28.54 6.63
C THR A 501 11.79 29.72 6.99
N GLY A 502 10.77 29.45 7.81
CA GLY A 502 9.78 30.45 8.25
C GLY A 502 8.58 30.65 7.30
N LEU A 503 8.61 30.08 6.09
CA LEU A 503 7.45 30.09 5.18
C LEU A 503 6.28 29.35 5.83
N VAL A 504 5.10 29.98 5.83
CA VAL A 504 3.84 29.35 6.25
C VAL A 504 2.86 29.42 5.09
N VAL A 505 2.55 28.25 4.54
CA VAL A 505 1.54 28.08 3.48
C VAL A 505 0.27 27.50 4.10
N THR A 506 -0.89 28.03 3.72
CA THR A 506 -2.18 27.52 4.17
C THR A 506 -3.13 27.22 3.01
N ALA A 507 -4.06 26.29 3.23
CA ALA A 507 -5.16 25.99 2.30
C ALA A 507 -6.54 26.08 2.97
N ASP A 508 -7.53 26.39 2.14
CA ASP A 508 -8.95 26.34 2.49
C ASP A 508 -9.70 25.38 1.56
N TYR A 509 -10.73 24.72 2.09
CA TYR A 509 -11.48 23.68 1.41
C TYR A 509 -12.99 23.92 1.45
N THR A 510 -13.71 23.30 0.51
CA THR A 510 -15.16 23.45 0.36
C THR A 510 -15.98 22.86 1.52
N ASP A 511 -15.39 21.98 2.32
CA ASP A 511 -16.05 21.37 3.49
C ASP A 511 -15.88 22.19 4.79
N GLY A 512 -15.34 23.41 4.68
CA GLY A 512 -15.25 24.36 5.79
C GLY A 512 -13.97 24.25 6.63
N VAL A 513 -13.07 23.32 6.30
CA VAL A 513 -11.70 23.36 6.82
C VAL A 513 -10.97 24.56 6.20
N ASN A 514 -10.53 25.50 7.04
CA ASN A 514 -9.87 26.73 6.63
C ASN A 514 -8.54 26.92 7.34
N ASN A 515 -7.61 27.62 6.71
CA ASN A 515 -6.26 27.93 7.20
C ASN A 515 -5.47 26.69 7.62
N GLU A 516 -5.66 25.55 6.96
CA GLU A 516 -4.86 24.35 7.23
C GLU A 516 -3.42 24.61 6.80
N VAL A 517 -2.47 24.45 7.72
CA VAL A 517 -1.04 24.62 7.44
C VAL A 517 -0.53 23.42 6.66
N LEU A 518 0.18 23.70 5.56
CA LEU A 518 0.72 22.68 4.67
C LEU A 518 2.22 22.49 4.91
N ALA A 519 2.68 21.24 4.83
CA ALA A 519 4.10 20.92 4.76
C ALA A 519 4.61 20.89 3.31
N GLU A 520 5.92 21.02 3.12
CA GLU A 520 6.55 20.87 1.79
C GLU A 520 6.64 19.38 1.41
N GLY A 521 6.32 19.05 0.16
CA GLY A 521 6.50 17.72 -0.42
C GLY A 521 5.27 17.25 -1.19
N HIS A 522 5.34 16.02 -1.71
CA HIS A 522 4.21 15.35 -2.34
C HIS A 522 3.13 15.05 -1.29
N GLY A 523 1.90 15.44 -1.59
CA GLY A 523 0.82 15.48 -0.61
C GLY A 523 0.75 16.78 0.20
N GLY A 524 1.75 17.66 0.05
CA GLY A 524 1.83 19.01 0.58
C GLY A 524 2.11 20.03 -0.53
N TYR A 525 2.66 21.20 -0.19
CA TYR A 525 3.00 22.22 -1.18
C TYR A 525 4.36 21.98 -1.84
N SER A 526 4.55 22.57 -3.01
CA SER A 526 5.83 22.66 -3.72
C SER A 526 6.10 24.11 -4.15
N VAL A 527 7.37 24.44 -4.43
CA VAL A 527 7.77 25.76 -4.91
C VAL A 527 8.49 25.69 -6.25
N SER A 528 8.34 26.73 -7.06
CA SER A 528 9.05 26.91 -8.34
C SER A 528 9.26 28.39 -8.67
N GLY A 529 10.04 28.69 -9.70
CA GLY A 529 10.25 30.06 -10.18
C GLY A 529 11.46 30.79 -9.59
N TYR A 530 12.24 30.14 -8.72
CA TYR A 530 13.52 30.66 -8.23
C TYR A 530 14.70 30.12 -9.07
N ASP A 531 15.52 31.01 -9.61
CA ASP A 531 16.78 30.72 -10.28
C ASP A 531 17.93 31.43 -9.54
N PRO A 532 18.81 30.71 -8.82
CA PRO A 532 19.90 31.32 -8.07
C PRO A 532 20.93 32.04 -8.97
N ALA A 533 20.97 31.75 -10.28
CA ALA A 533 21.93 32.35 -11.20
C ALA A 533 21.46 33.69 -11.79
N LEU A 534 20.19 34.06 -11.62
CA LEU A 534 19.59 35.24 -12.25
C LEU A 534 19.42 36.39 -11.24
N PRO A 535 20.20 37.48 -11.30
CA PRO A 535 19.98 38.63 -10.43
C PRO A 535 18.64 39.33 -10.72
N GLY A 536 18.08 39.96 -9.70
CA GLY A 536 16.84 40.73 -9.74
C GLY A 536 15.73 40.15 -8.88
N THR A 537 14.59 40.83 -8.87
CA THR A 537 13.38 40.36 -8.20
C THR A 537 12.79 39.18 -8.95
N GLN A 538 12.54 38.08 -8.24
CA GLN A 538 11.97 36.86 -8.75
C GLN A 538 10.68 36.50 -8.01
N THR A 539 9.69 36.05 -8.76
CA THR A 539 8.43 35.56 -8.21
C THR A 539 8.52 34.07 -7.98
N VAL A 540 8.47 33.66 -6.70
CA VAL A 540 8.37 32.25 -6.32
C VAL A 540 6.90 31.85 -6.28
N THR A 541 6.56 30.78 -6.99
CA THR A 541 5.22 30.22 -7.04
C THR A 541 5.11 29.03 -6.11
N VAL A 542 4.17 29.09 -5.18
CA VAL A 542 3.74 27.97 -4.34
C VAL A 542 2.60 27.25 -5.04
N SER A 543 2.69 25.93 -5.18
CA SER A 543 1.65 25.09 -5.77
C SER A 543 1.21 24.00 -4.80
N TYR A 544 -0.10 23.80 -4.68
CA TYR A 544 -0.69 22.74 -3.87
C TYR A 544 -1.79 22.02 -4.66
N THR A 545 -1.79 20.70 -4.63
CA THR A 545 -2.67 19.85 -5.45
C THR A 545 -3.43 18.85 -4.58
N VAL A 546 -4.75 18.79 -4.76
CA VAL A 546 -5.65 17.80 -4.15
C VAL A 546 -6.51 17.18 -5.23
N ALA A 547 -6.50 15.85 -5.34
CA ALA A 547 -7.29 15.09 -6.33
C ALA A 547 -7.26 15.70 -7.75
N GLY A 548 -6.06 16.06 -8.22
CA GLY A 548 -5.83 16.64 -9.56
C GLY A 548 -6.11 18.14 -9.69
N THR A 549 -6.68 18.80 -8.67
CA THR A 549 -6.91 20.25 -8.68
C THR A 549 -5.75 20.98 -8.03
N THR A 550 -5.09 21.86 -8.78
CA THR A 550 -3.98 22.69 -8.30
C THR A 550 -4.42 24.12 -8.06
N LYS A 551 -4.05 24.68 -6.90
CA LYS A 551 -4.10 26.13 -6.64
C LYS A 551 -2.69 26.66 -6.42
N THR A 552 -2.51 27.95 -6.67
CA THR A 552 -1.23 28.61 -6.52
C THR A 552 -1.32 29.90 -5.70
N ALA A 553 -0.22 30.23 -5.03
CA ALA A 553 0.04 31.52 -4.40
C ALA A 553 1.48 31.93 -4.72
N THR A 554 1.86 33.18 -4.46
CA THR A 554 3.20 33.67 -4.78
C THR A 554 3.78 34.53 -3.66
N PHE A 555 5.10 34.62 -3.63
CA PHE A 555 5.85 35.62 -2.88
C PHE A 555 7.07 36.07 -3.69
N GLN A 556 7.68 37.19 -3.31
CA GLN A 556 8.84 37.75 -4.00
C GLN A 556 10.12 37.46 -3.22
N VAL A 557 11.20 37.24 -3.96
CA VAL A 557 12.58 37.21 -3.43
C VAL A 557 13.47 38.03 -4.35
N ASP A 558 14.56 38.59 -3.83
CA ASP A 558 15.54 39.35 -4.60
C ASP A 558 16.87 38.62 -4.64
N VAL A 559 17.43 38.40 -5.84
CA VAL A 559 18.80 37.90 -6.01
C VAL A 559 19.71 39.08 -6.33
N VAL A 560 20.71 39.34 -5.47
CA VAL A 560 21.61 40.48 -5.60
C VAL A 560 23.03 40.04 -5.93
N ASN A 561 23.67 40.78 -6.83
CA ASN A 561 25.11 40.67 -7.03
C ASN A 561 25.79 41.18 -5.76
N VAL A 562 26.50 40.31 -5.06
CA VAL A 562 27.38 40.76 -3.98
C VAL A 562 28.60 41.38 -4.65
N SER A 563 28.58 42.69 -4.88
CA SER A 563 29.80 43.41 -5.25
C SER A 563 30.82 43.16 -4.13
N ALA A 564 32.03 42.73 -4.48
CA ALA A 564 33.13 42.52 -3.54
C ALA A 564 33.41 43.79 -2.72
N ALA A 565 32.72 43.92 -1.58
CA ALA A 565 33.00 44.94 -0.57
C ALA A 565 34.18 44.47 0.29
N ALA A 566 35.34 44.32 -0.36
CA ALA A 566 36.63 44.16 0.29
C ALA A 566 37.68 44.95 -0.50
N ASN A 567 37.43 46.24 -0.77
CA ASN A 567 38.48 47.16 -1.19
C ASN A 567 38.15 48.63 -0.88
N THR A 568 37.71 48.91 0.36
CA THR A 568 37.61 50.31 0.83
C THR A 568 38.03 50.47 2.31
N ARG A 569 39.04 49.69 2.73
CA ARG A 569 39.85 50.00 3.92
C ARG A 569 41.33 49.88 3.56
N CYS A 570 41.83 50.82 2.77
CA CYS A 570 43.23 51.26 2.70
C CYS A 570 43.36 52.37 1.62
N ALA A 571 42.63 53.45 1.81
CA ALA A 571 42.87 54.72 1.11
C ALA A 571 42.51 55.83 2.10
N GLY A 572 43.37 55.99 3.10
CA GLY A 572 43.13 56.94 4.19
C GLY A 572 43.96 56.59 5.42
N LYS A 573 45.28 56.64 5.28
CA LYS A 573 46.27 56.92 6.34
C LYS A 573 47.67 56.92 5.71
N GLU A 574 47.94 57.97 4.93
CA GLU A 574 49.27 58.59 5.03
C GLU A 574 49.19 59.45 6.29
N ASP A 575 49.78 58.96 7.38
CA ASP A 575 50.59 59.76 8.30
C ASP A 575 51.00 58.95 9.54
N SER A 576 52.23 59.21 9.96
CA SER A 576 53.00 58.69 11.10
C SER A 576 53.66 57.32 10.94
N CYS A 577 54.90 57.38 10.45
CA CYS A 577 56.00 56.71 11.13
C CYS A 577 56.02 57.16 12.60
N ASP A 578 56.09 56.22 13.54
CA ASP A 578 56.98 56.28 14.70
C ASP A 578 56.94 54.92 15.44
N ASP A 579 58.08 54.24 15.34
CA ASP A 579 58.86 53.57 16.38
C ASP A 579 58.25 52.64 17.48
N LEU A 580 59.03 51.57 17.68
CA LEU A 580 59.23 50.72 18.86
C LEU A 580 58.39 49.45 19.04
N GLY A 581 59.13 48.33 19.00
CA GLY A 581 58.65 46.97 19.16
C GLY A 581 58.21 46.59 20.58
N CYS A 582 57.39 45.54 20.64
CA CYS A 582 57.59 44.32 21.41
C CYS A 582 56.64 43.23 20.89
#